data_AF-A0A4V1SDW1-F1
#
_entry.id   AF-A0A4V1SDW1-F1
#
_cell.length_a   1.000
_cell.length_b   1.000
_cell.length_c   1.000
_cell.angle_alpha   90.00
_cell.angle_beta   90.00
_cell.angle_gamma   90.00
#
_symmetry.space_group_name_H-M   'P 1'
#
loop_
_entity.id
_entity.type
_entity.pdbx_description
1 polymer ?
#
loop_
_entity_poly.entity_id
_entity_poly.type
_entity_poly.pdbx_seq_one_letter_code
_entity_poly.pdbx_strand_id
1 'polypeptide(L)'
;MTSSAKRNVRGFTLIATLLCLMILTALALTMLSLSAVELRRSDPAYHQQAARSNARLALMLAIGQLQQAMGPDTRVSANSALVTGDGQKYWTGVWSTLAADGKPWIIRDPADGSLSDRRNSGYEVKDQVSHWLVSGETSPTGDISDPVILVGKNSVTNPSSSGVEVPSQVIQVPGQRGKIAWWTGDLGQRVNLNSTAAPEFIGGAPEIPDHSKKQLVSEDTVALHFKNPRWGKDHFHDFTVYSSGLLTNT
;
A
#
# COMPACT_ATOMS: atom_id res chain seq x y z
N MET A 1 -95.03 18.33 -31.52
CA MET A 1 -94.14 17.29 -30.95
C MET A 1 -92.91 17.19 -31.84
N THR A 2 -91.84 17.93 -31.53
CA THR A 2 -90.59 17.89 -32.30
C THR A 2 -89.59 17.00 -31.57
N SER A 3 -89.34 15.80 -32.12
CA SER A 3 -88.36 14.87 -31.59
C SER A 3 -86.96 15.27 -32.07
N SER A 4 -86.11 15.70 -31.15
CA SER A 4 -84.70 16.01 -31.40
C SER A 4 -83.87 14.72 -31.41
N ALA A 5 -83.42 14.30 -32.59
CA ALA A 5 -82.58 13.12 -32.75
C ALA A 5 -81.17 13.37 -32.17
N LYS A 6 -80.85 12.67 -31.08
CA LYS A 6 -79.55 12.74 -30.39
C LYS A 6 -78.47 12.10 -31.27
N ARG A 7 -77.56 12.94 -31.80
CA ARG A 7 -76.45 12.52 -32.66
C ARG A 7 -75.39 11.80 -31.81
N ASN A 8 -75.31 10.47 -31.93
CA ASN A 8 -74.33 9.66 -31.20
C ASN A 8 -72.92 9.86 -31.77
N VAL A 9 -72.04 10.47 -30.99
CA VAL A 9 -70.61 10.65 -31.30
C VAL A 9 -69.90 9.30 -31.13
N ARG A 10 -69.89 8.48 -32.18
CA ARG A 10 -69.29 7.12 -32.17
C ARG A 10 -67.75 7.10 -32.29
N GLY A 11 -67.09 8.25 -32.45
CA GLY A 11 -65.64 8.35 -32.56
C GLY A 11 -64.89 8.67 -31.25
N PHE A 12 -65.56 9.25 -30.26
CA PHE A 12 -64.89 9.74 -29.04
C PHE A 12 -64.33 8.62 -28.17
N THR A 13 -65.07 7.50 -28.05
CA THR A 13 -64.63 6.33 -27.26
C THR A 13 -63.38 5.66 -27.85
N LEU A 14 -63.25 5.65 -29.18
CA LEU A 14 -62.06 5.10 -29.84
C LEU A 14 -60.83 5.98 -29.60
N ILE A 15 -60.99 7.31 -29.68
CA ILE A 15 -59.90 8.24 -29.40
C ILE A 15 -59.46 8.15 -27.93
N ALA A 16 -60.42 8.05 -27.00
CA ALA A 16 -60.13 7.91 -25.58
C ALA A 16 -59.39 6.60 -25.25
N THR A 17 -59.78 5.49 -25.88
CA THR A 17 -59.10 4.19 -25.69
C THR A 17 -57.73 4.16 -26.35
N LEU A 18 -57.56 4.78 -27.52
CA LEU A 18 -56.25 4.88 -28.18
C LEU A 18 -55.27 5.74 -27.37
N LEU A 19 -55.73 6.88 -26.82
CA LEU A 19 -54.93 7.71 -25.92
C LEU A 19 -54.56 6.96 -24.64
N CYS A 20 -55.52 6.24 -24.04
CA CYS A 20 -55.26 5.43 -22.86
C CYS A 20 -54.22 4.32 -23.15
N LEU A 21 -54.35 3.62 -24.28
CA LEU A 21 -53.41 2.58 -24.70
C LEU A 21 -52.00 3.16 -24.97
N MET A 22 -51.93 4.32 -25.63
CA MET A 22 -50.65 5.01 -25.86
C MET A 22 -49.97 5.40 -24.54
N ILE A 23 -50.73 5.91 -23.57
CA ILE A 23 -50.17 6.26 -22.25
C ILE A 23 -49.69 5.00 -21.51
N LEU A 24 -50.46 3.91 -21.54
CA LEU A 24 -50.07 2.64 -20.90
C LEU A 24 -48.83 2.04 -21.54
N THR A 25 -48.72 2.04 -22.86
CA THR A 25 -47.54 1.54 -23.56
C THR A 25 -46.31 2.41 -23.30
N ALA A 26 -46.46 3.74 -23.27
CA ALA A 26 -45.36 4.63 -22.89
C ALA A 26 -44.88 4.36 -21.47
N LEU A 27 -45.80 4.19 -20.51
CA LEU A 27 -45.47 3.87 -19.12
C LEU A 27 -44.79 2.49 -18.97
N ALA A 28 -45.24 1.50 -19.75
CA ALA A 28 -44.61 0.19 -19.78
C ALA A 28 -43.17 0.27 -20.31
N LEU A 29 -42.93 1.04 -21.38
CA LEU A 29 -41.59 1.24 -21.94
C LEU A 29 -40.65 1.97 -20.97
N THR A 30 -41.15 2.98 -20.23
CA THR A 30 -40.33 3.69 -19.25
C THR A 30 -39.93 2.79 -18.09
N MET A 31 -40.88 2.02 -17.54
CA MET A 31 -40.59 1.04 -16.48
C MET A 31 -39.61 -0.04 -16.96
N LEU A 32 -39.83 -0.58 -18.16
CA LEU A 32 -38.94 -1.59 -18.74
C LEU A 32 -37.51 -1.06 -18.93
N SER A 33 -37.38 0.17 -19.40
CA SER A 33 -36.08 0.83 -19.57
C SER A 33 -35.37 1.04 -18.23
N LEU A 34 -36.11 1.43 -17.20
CA LEU A 34 -35.56 1.60 -15.85
C LEU A 34 -35.08 0.26 -15.27
N SER A 35 -35.90 -0.79 -15.35
CA SER A 35 -35.52 -2.13 -14.87
C SER A 35 -34.30 -2.68 -15.60
N ALA A 36 -34.19 -2.46 -16.91
CA ALA A 36 -33.01 -2.87 -17.68
C ALA A 36 -31.72 -2.14 -17.22
N VAL A 37 -31.82 -0.86 -16.84
CA VAL A 37 -30.70 -0.10 -16.27
C VAL A 37 -30.33 -0.58 -14.88
N GLU A 38 -31.31 -0.87 -14.01
CA GLU A 38 -31.07 -1.40 -12.66
C GLU A 38 -30.36 -2.76 -12.69
N LEU A 39 -30.81 -3.68 -13.56
CA LEU A 39 -30.16 -4.98 -13.74
C LEU A 39 -28.70 -4.82 -14.20
N ARG A 40 -28.43 -3.92 -15.15
CA ARG A 40 -27.06 -3.63 -15.61
C ARG A 40 -26.18 -3.03 -14.49
N ARG A 41 -26.76 -2.32 -13.52
CA ARG A 41 -26.03 -1.77 -12.36
C ARG A 41 -25.80 -2.79 -11.25
N SER A 42 -26.60 -3.85 -11.18
CA SER A 42 -26.51 -4.89 -10.13
C SER A 42 -25.23 -5.73 -10.23
N ASP A 43 -24.84 -6.14 -11.44
CA ASP A 43 -23.67 -7.03 -11.62
C ASP A 43 -22.35 -6.38 -11.16
N PRO A 44 -22.02 -5.12 -11.54
CA PRO A 44 -20.82 -4.46 -11.02
C PRO A 44 -20.85 -4.25 -9.51
N ALA A 45 -22.02 -3.95 -8.94
CA ALA A 45 -22.17 -3.74 -7.50
C ALA A 45 -21.93 -5.03 -6.70
N TYR A 46 -22.41 -6.16 -7.19
CA TYR A 46 -22.16 -7.47 -6.59
C TYR A 46 -20.66 -7.81 -6.58
N HIS A 47 -19.98 -7.69 -7.72
CA HIS A 47 -18.54 -7.97 -7.81
C HIS A 47 -17.70 -7.03 -6.93
N GLN A 48 -18.07 -5.75 -6.86
CA GLN A 48 -17.40 -4.80 -5.98
C GLN A 48 -17.57 -5.15 -4.50
N GLN A 49 -18.78 -5.56 -4.10
CA GLN A 49 -19.04 -5.97 -2.71
C GLN A 49 -18.28 -7.26 -2.35
N ALA A 50 -18.25 -8.23 -3.26
CA ALA A 50 -17.45 -9.45 -3.09
C ALA A 50 -15.96 -9.14 -2.96
N ALA A 51 -15.42 -8.27 -3.83
CA ALA A 51 -14.03 -7.83 -3.76
C ALA A 51 -13.71 -7.11 -2.44
N ARG A 52 -14.60 -6.25 -1.95
CA ARG A 52 -14.45 -5.58 -0.65
C ARG A 52 -14.47 -6.56 0.52
N SER A 53 -15.34 -7.56 0.48
CA SER A 53 -15.38 -8.63 1.49
C SER A 53 -14.07 -9.41 1.53
N ASN A 54 -13.57 -9.80 0.36
CA ASN A 54 -12.29 -10.50 0.22
C ASN A 54 -11.11 -9.63 0.70
N ALA A 55 -11.11 -8.34 0.37
CA ALA A 55 -10.10 -7.40 0.83
C ALA A 55 -10.12 -7.22 2.36
N ARG A 56 -11.30 -7.19 2.99
CA ARG A 56 -11.43 -7.15 4.46
C ARG A 56 -10.88 -8.41 5.10
N LEU A 57 -11.14 -9.59 4.52
CA LEU A 57 -10.56 -10.84 4.98
C LEU A 57 -9.03 -10.81 4.88
N ALA A 58 -8.48 -10.43 3.72
CA ALA A 58 -7.04 -10.27 3.53
C ALA A 58 -6.43 -9.33 4.57
N LEU A 59 -7.08 -8.20 4.84
CA LEU A 59 -6.63 -7.22 5.83
C LEU A 59 -6.63 -7.81 7.25
N MET A 60 -7.67 -8.54 7.63
CA MET A 60 -7.73 -9.19 8.95
C MET A 60 -6.61 -10.22 9.12
N LEU A 61 -6.32 -11.01 8.07
CA LEU A 61 -5.21 -11.96 8.08
C LEU A 61 -3.85 -11.25 8.19
N ALA A 62 -3.65 -10.18 7.42
CA ALA A 62 -2.44 -9.38 7.45
C ALA A 62 -2.20 -8.74 8.83
N ILE A 63 -3.24 -8.21 9.47
CA ILE A 63 -3.16 -7.65 10.83
C ILE A 63 -2.83 -8.75 11.84
N GLY A 64 -3.46 -9.92 11.74
CA GLY A 64 -3.16 -11.06 12.61
C GLY A 64 -1.70 -11.51 12.50
N GLN A 65 -1.19 -11.64 11.27
CA GLN A 65 0.22 -11.95 11.00
C GLN A 65 1.15 -10.87 11.58
N LEU A 66 0.83 -9.59 11.38
CA LEU A 66 1.59 -8.47 11.93
C LEU A 66 1.63 -8.53 13.46
N GLN A 67 0.49 -8.70 14.12
CA GLN A 67 0.41 -8.78 15.58
C GLN A 67 1.17 -9.99 16.14
N GLN A 68 1.10 -11.14 15.46
CA GLN A 68 1.82 -12.34 15.86
C GLN A 68 3.34 -12.16 15.72
N ALA A 69 3.80 -11.58 14.61
CA ALA A 69 5.23 -11.44 14.32
C ALA A 69 5.88 -10.27 15.08
N MET A 70 5.17 -9.16 15.28
CA MET A 70 5.65 -7.93 15.94
C MET A 70 5.33 -7.88 17.44
N GLY A 71 4.75 -8.92 18.02
CA GLY A 71 4.37 -8.94 19.43
C GLY A 71 5.54 -8.71 20.41
N PRO A 72 6.67 -9.41 20.26
CA PRO A 72 7.85 -9.17 21.11
C PRO A 72 8.49 -7.81 20.86
N ASP A 73 8.91 -7.11 21.91
CA ASP A 73 9.59 -5.79 21.86
C ASP A 73 10.98 -5.82 21.18
N THR A 74 11.44 -7.00 20.80
CA THR A 74 12.74 -7.21 20.13
C THR A 74 12.58 -7.37 18.62
N ARG A 75 11.56 -6.73 18.06
CA ARG A 75 11.14 -6.86 16.66
C ARG A 75 11.11 -5.49 15.98
N VAL A 76 11.71 -5.41 14.81
CA VAL A 76 11.72 -4.19 13.98
C VAL A 76 11.25 -4.53 12.58
N SER A 77 10.41 -3.69 11.97
CA SER A 77 10.05 -3.84 10.56
C SER A 77 11.11 -3.20 9.68
N ALA A 78 11.51 -3.89 8.61
CA ALA A 78 12.31 -3.27 7.56
C ALA A 78 12.14 -4.00 6.24
N ASN A 79 12.38 -3.28 5.15
CA ASN A 79 12.23 -3.81 3.81
C ASN A 79 13.30 -4.88 3.47
N SER A 80 12.87 -5.91 2.77
CA SER A 80 13.67 -6.98 2.18
C SER A 80 14.81 -6.50 1.28
N ALA A 81 14.79 -5.26 0.78
CA ALA A 81 15.90 -4.65 0.06
C ALA A 81 17.25 -4.71 0.82
N LEU A 82 17.21 -4.87 2.15
CA LEU A 82 18.41 -5.10 2.98
C LEU A 82 19.03 -6.50 2.78
N VAL A 83 18.23 -7.47 2.33
CA VAL A 83 18.60 -8.88 2.10
C VAL A 83 18.77 -9.19 0.61
N THR A 84 17.95 -8.55 -0.23
CA THR A 84 17.80 -8.87 -1.64
C THR A 84 18.07 -7.64 -2.50
N GLY A 85 18.98 -7.77 -3.47
CA GLY A 85 19.24 -6.74 -4.49
C GLY A 85 18.21 -6.82 -5.63
N ASP A 86 18.06 -8.00 -6.21
CA ASP A 86 17.29 -8.22 -7.46
C ASP A 86 15.95 -8.96 -7.26
N GLY A 87 15.58 -9.32 -6.03
CA GLY A 87 14.31 -10.01 -5.73
C GLY A 87 13.14 -9.08 -5.38
N GLN A 88 12.21 -9.57 -4.55
CA GLN A 88 11.03 -8.82 -4.11
C GLN A 88 11.35 -7.72 -3.09
N LYS A 89 12.06 -6.68 -3.54
CA LYS A 89 12.65 -5.60 -2.72
C LYS A 89 11.68 -4.68 -1.97
N TYR A 90 10.38 -4.93 -2.02
CA TYR A 90 9.36 -4.14 -1.32
C TYR A 90 8.68 -4.94 -0.22
N TRP A 91 9.00 -6.23 -0.07
CA TRP A 91 8.44 -7.03 1.00
C TRP A 91 8.93 -6.54 2.36
N THR A 92 8.03 -6.42 3.32
CA THR A 92 8.38 -6.03 4.68
C THR A 92 8.72 -7.28 5.47
N GLY A 93 9.94 -7.33 5.98
CA GLY A 93 10.39 -8.34 6.94
C GLY A 93 10.25 -7.85 8.37
N VAL A 94 10.08 -8.80 9.28
CA VAL A 94 10.23 -8.60 10.72
C VAL A 94 11.59 -9.12 11.13
N TRP A 95 12.36 -8.26 11.78
CA TRP A 95 13.76 -8.45 12.09
C TRP A 95 13.96 -8.56 13.60
N SER A 96 14.81 -9.49 14.03
CA SER A 96 15.21 -9.63 15.42
C SER A 96 16.31 -8.62 15.77
N THR A 97 16.15 -7.91 16.89
CA THR A 97 17.23 -7.08 17.47
C THR A 97 18.16 -7.89 18.39
N LEU A 98 17.84 -9.17 18.62
CA LEU A 98 18.62 -10.10 19.41
C LEU A 98 19.39 -11.05 18.51
N ALA A 99 20.59 -11.43 18.97
CA ALA A 99 21.37 -12.51 18.40
C ALA A 99 20.71 -13.87 18.63
N ALA A 100 21.23 -14.91 17.97
CA ALA A 100 20.72 -16.28 18.06
C ALA A 100 20.71 -16.84 19.50
N ASP A 101 21.57 -16.31 20.38
CA ASP A 101 21.61 -16.65 21.82
C ASP A 101 20.62 -15.83 22.67
N GLY A 102 19.76 -15.03 22.06
CA GLY A 102 18.75 -14.19 22.72
C GLY A 102 19.31 -12.95 23.40
N LYS A 103 20.59 -12.62 23.20
CA LYS A 103 21.24 -11.44 23.79
C LYS A 103 21.27 -10.27 22.80
N PRO A 104 21.27 -9.01 23.27
CA PRO A 104 21.40 -7.87 22.38
C PRO A 104 22.75 -7.87 21.66
N TRP A 105 22.76 -7.38 20.42
CA TRP A 105 23.98 -7.23 19.62
C TRP A 105 24.95 -6.21 20.21
N ILE A 106 24.42 -5.19 20.89
CA ILE A 106 25.21 -4.16 21.59
C ILE A 106 25.21 -4.51 23.08
N ILE A 107 26.39 -4.77 23.63
CA ILE A 107 26.59 -5.08 25.04
C ILE A 107 27.31 -3.91 25.71
N ARG A 108 26.77 -3.46 26.83
CA ARG A 108 27.44 -2.50 27.71
C ARG A 108 28.31 -3.26 28.71
N ASP A 109 29.59 -2.93 28.78
CA ASP A 109 30.48 -3.45 29.81
C ASP A 109 30.14 -2.79 31.16
N PRO A 110 29.85 -3.57 32.22
CA PRO A 110 29.51 -3.03 33.53
C PRO A 110 30.70 -2.39 34.27
N ALA A 111 31.94 -2.67 33.89
CA ALA A 111 33.14 -2.16 34.58
C ALA A 111 33.53 -0.75 34.14
N ASP A 112 33.45 -0.46 32.84
CA ASP A 112 33.88 0.83 32.27
C ASP A 112 32.74 1.58 31.54
N GLY A 113 31.58 0.94 31.35
CA GLY A 113 30.43 1.52 30.66
C GLY A 113 30.59 1.60 29.15
N SER A 114 31.63 0.99 28.57
CA SER A 114 31.87 0.95 27.14
C SER A 114 30.77 0.14 26.41
N LEU A 115 30.54 0.47 25.14
CA LEU A 115 29.61 -0.26 24.27
C LEU A 115 30.43 -1.12 23.31
N SER A 116 30.21 -2.43 23.34
CA SER A 116 30.81 -3.39 22.42
C SER A 116 29.74 -3.92 21.46
N ASP A 117 30.06 -3.90 20.16
CA ASP A 117 29.22 -4.49 19.13
C ASP A 117 29.70 -5.90 18.84
N ARG A 118 28.80 -6.87 19.00
CA ARG A 118 29.10 -8.30 18.88
C ARG A 118 28.89 -8.84 17.47
N ARG A 119 28.53 -7.99 16.50
CA ARG A 119 28.42 -8.36 15.07
C ARG A 119 29.82 -8.61 14.50
N ASN A 120 30.36 -9.81 14.73
CA ASN A 120 31.65 -10.28 14.21
C ASN A 120 31.51 -10.86 12.78
N SER A 121 32.63 -11.27 12.19
CA SER A 121 32.75 -12.05 10.95
C SER A 121 31.89 -13.32 11.02
N GLY A 122 30.68 -13.27 10.45
CA GLY A 122 29.65 -14.31 10.57
C GLY A 122 28.24 -13.76 10.82
N TYR A 123 28.08 -12.46 11.04
CA TYR A 123 26.78 -11.81 11.01
C TYR A 123 26.26 -11.73 9.56
N GLU A 124 25.24 -12.53 9.26
CA GLU A 124 24.45 -12.44 8.04
C GLU A 124 23.14 -11.71 8.35
N VAL A 125 22.86 -10.64 7.60
CA VAL A 125 21.62 -9.87 7.71
C VAL A 125 20.41 -10.79 7.51
N LYS A 126 20.52 -11.79 6.62
CA LYS A 126 19.44 -12.71 6.27
C LYS A 126 18.94 -13.53 7.46
N ASP A 127 19.83 -13.88 8.38
CA ASP A 127 19.54 -14.72 9.54
C ASP A 127 18.76 -13.95 10.63
N GLN A 128 18.70 -12.62 10.54
CA GLN A 128 17.94 -11.79 11.46
C GLN A 128 16.46 -11.70 11.10
N VAL A 129 16.07 -12.11 9.89
CA VAL A 129 14.67 -12.08 9.47
C VAL A 129 13.92 -13.22 10.15
N SER A 130 12.94 -12.86 10.97
CA SER A 130 12.07 -13.82 11.66
C SER A 130 10.90 -14.24 10.77
N HIS A 131 10.23 -13.28 10.12
CA HIS A 131 9.05 -13.52 9.29
C HIS A 131 8.96 -12.48 8.16
N TRP A 132 8.36 -12.86 7.03
CA TRP A 132 7.97 -11.94 5.97
C TRP A 132 6.47 -11.63 6.07
N LEU A 133 6.09 -10.36 6.03
CA LEU A 133 4.70 -9.91 6.15
C LEU A 133 3.97 -9.97 4.80
N VAL A 134 3.90 -11.17 4.25
CA VAL A 134 3.25 -11.52 2.99
C VAL A 134 2.35 -12.74 3.19
N SER A 135 1.40 -12.98 2.29
CA SER A 135 0.72 -14.27 2.27
C SER A 135 1.74 -15.39 2.05
N GLY A 136 1.56 -16.53 2.70
CA GLY A 136 2.45 -17.69 2.58
C GLY A 136 3.80 -17.55 3.29
N GLU A 137 4.59 -18.63 3.26
CA GLU A 137 5.89 -18.75 3.94
C GLU A 137 7.01 -18.90 2.91
N THR A 138 7.27 -17.86 2.12
CA THR A 138 8.34 -17.85 1.11
C THR A 138 9.35 -16.74 1.34
N SER A 139 10.53 -16.88 0.73
CA SER A 139 11.62 -15.92 0.79
C SER A 139 11.57 -14.94 -0.40
N PRO A 140 11.91 -13.66 -0.21
CA PRO A 140 11.90 -12.65 -1.29
C PRO A 140 12.96 -12.88 -2.38
N THR A 141 13.89 -13.82 -2.17
CA THR A 141 14.95 -14.18 -3.13
C THR A 141 14.66 -15.51 -3.85
N GLY A 142 13.64 -16.26 -3.44
CA GLY A 142 13.29 -17.56 -4.04
C GLY A 142 12.20 -17.45 -5.11
N ASP A 143 12.04 -18.51 -5.90
CA ASP A 143 10.95 -18.63 -6.86
C ASP A 143 9.60 -18.67 -6.12
N ILE A 144 8.68 -17.81 -6.55
CA ILE A 144 7.32 -17.73 -5.99
C ILE A 144 6.43 -18.68 -6.78
N SER A 145 5.96 -19.75 -6.14
CA SER A 145 4.96 -20.64 -6.74
C SER A 145 3.62 -19.92 -6.84
N ASP A 146 3.08 -19.81 -8.07
CA ASP A 146 1.79 -19.17 -8.38
C ASP A 146 1.68 -17.72 -7.87
N PRO A 147 2.52 -16.80 -8.42
CA PRO A 147 2.59 -15.43 -7.96
C PRO A 147 1.35 -14.63 -8.37
N VAL A 148 0.85 -13.82 -7.45
CA VAL A 148 -0.16 -12.80 -7.70
C VAL A 148 0.53 -11.45 -7.69
N ILE A 149 0.42 -10.72 -8.80
CA ILE A 149 0.95 -9.37 -8.93
C ILE A 149 -0.03 -8.40 -8.26
N LEU A 150 0.34 -7.86 -7.11
CA LEU A 150 -0.47 -6.86 -6.39
C LEU A 150 -0.17 -5.43 -6.88
N VAL A 151 1.09 -5.15 -7.19
CA VAL A 151 1.54 -3.88 -7.77
C VAL A 151 2.41 -4.19 -8.97
N GLY A 152 2.09 -3.62 -10.13
CA GLY A 152 2.80 -3.90 -11.37
C GLY A 152 2.45 -2.90 -12.47
N LYS A 153 2.58 -3.33 -13.73
CA LYS A 153 2.45 -2.47 -14.92
C LYS A 153 1.14 -1.63 -15.00
N ASN A 154 0.07 -2.11 -14.38
CA ASN A 154 -1.24 -1.44 -14.39
C ASN A 154 -1.53 -0.65 -13.10
N SER A 155 -0.54 -0.50 -12.22
CA SER A 155 -0.63 0.35 -11.04
C SER A 155 -0.31 1.80 -11.39
N VAL A 156 -0.70 2.74 -10.52
CA VAL A 156 -0.54 4.20 -10.73
C VAL A 156 0.88 4.60 -11.12
N THR A 157 1.88 3.93 -10.54
CA THR A 157 3.31 4.21 -10.75
C THR A 157 3.94 3.39 -11.87
N ASN A 158 3.21 2.42 -12.45
CA ASN A 158 3.66 1.53 -13.53
C ASN A 158 5.13 1.08 -13.38
N PRO A 159 5.51 0.42 -12.27
CA PRO A 159 6.88 -0.04 -12.09
C PRO A 159 7.19 -1.13 -13.11
N SER A 160 8.12 -0.85 -14.02
CA SER A 160 8.49 -1.72 -15.15
C SER A 160 9.43 -2.87 -14.75
N SER A 161 10.11 -2.78 -13.60
CA SER A 161 11.10 -3.77 -13.15
C SER A 161 11.01 -4.12 -11.66
N SER A 162 10.03 -3.58 -10.94
CA SER A 162 9.96 -3.74 -9.48
C SER A 162 8.50 -3.68 -9.00
N GLY A 163 7.74 -4.69 -9.42
CA GLY A 163 6.41 -4.92 -8.88
C GLY A 163 6.46 -5.50 -7.46
N VAL A 164 5.29 -5.63 -6.86
CA VAL A 164 5.08 -6.46 -5.67
C VAL A 164 4.34 -7.69 -6.15
N GLU A 165 5.06 -8.80 -6.22
CA GLU A 165 4.48 -10.12 -6.46
C GLU A 165 4.46 -10.88 -5.16
N VAL A 166 3.42 -11.67 -4.93
CA VAL A 166 3.18 -12.34 -3.65
C VAL A 166 2.61 -13.73 -3.91
N PRO A 167 3.02 -14.79 -3.18
CA PRO A 167 2.41 -16.10 -3.34
C PRO A 167 0.93 -16.07 -2.93
N SER A 168 0.10 -16.79 -3.65
CA SER A 168 -1.31 -16.95 -3.27
C SER A 168 -1.49 -18.04 -2.21
N GLN A 169 -2.37 -17.79 -1.24
CA GLN A 169 -2.79 -18.79 -0.26
C GLN A 169 -4.18 -19.32 -0.61
N VAL A 170 -4.30 -20.64 -0.63
CA VAL A 170 -5.60 -21.30 -0.84
C VAL A 170 -6.39 -21.25 0.46
N ILE A 171 -7.60 -20.68 0.40
CA ILE A 171 -8.57 -20.76 1.48
C ILE A 171 -9.65 -21.76 1.07
N GLN A 172 -9.88 -22.74 1.93
CA GLN A 172 -10.96 -23.72 1.77
C GLN A 172 -12.05 -23.41 2.78
N VAL A 173 -13.23 -23.10 2.28
CA VAL A 173 -14.48 -23.01 3.05
C VAL A 173 -15.34 -24.21 2.60
N PRO A 174 -16.17 -24.82 3.47
CA PRO A 174 -17.03 -25.92 3.05
C PRO A 174 -17.81 -25.58 1.76
N GLY A 175 -17.54 -26.34 0.68
CA GLY A 175 -18.17 -26.16 -0.63
C GLY A 175 -17.55 -25.11 -1.56
N GLN A 176 -16.53 -24.36 -1.13
CA GLN A 176 -15.87 -23.33 -1.96
C GLN A 176 -14.35 -23.30 -1.76
N ARG A 177 -13.62 -23.28 -2.87
CA ARG A 177 -12.15 -23.11 -2.88
C ARG A 177 -11.81 -21.77 -3.51
N GLY A 178 -11.11 -20.93 -2.76
CA GLY A 178 -10.64 -19.62 -3.22
C GLY A 178 -9.14 -19.46 -3.01
N LYS A 179 -8.58 -18.42 -3.63
CA LYS A 179 -7.20 -17.97 -3.40
C LYS A 179 -7.24 -16.53 -2.92
N ILE A 180 -6.38 -16.20 -1.98
CA ILE A 180 -6.18 -14.84 -1.49
C ILE A 180 -4.69 -14.54 -1.44
N ALA A 181 -4.30 -13.30 -1.65
CA ALA A 181 -2.94 -12.84 -1.47
C ALA A 181 -2.95 -11.47 -0.80
N TRP A 182 -1.95 -11.19 0.03
CA TRP A 182 -1.78 -9.91 0.69
C TRP A 182 -0.31 -9.60 0.95
N TRP A 183 0.01 -8.32 1.02
CA TRP A 183 1.32 -7.83 1.42
C TRP A 183 1.15 -6.63 2.34
N THR A 184 1.94 -6.60 3.40
CA THR A 184 2.03 -5.45 4.31
C THR A 184 3.28 -4.66 3.98
N GLY A 185 3.10 -3.41 3.53
CA GLY A 185 4.19 -2.48 3.30
C GLY A 185 4.51 -1.63 4.53
N ASP A 186 5.80 -1.43 4.81
CA ASP A 186 6.24 -0.43 5.78
C ASP A 186 6.28 0.97 5.15
N LEU A 187 5.70 1.95 5.84
CA LEU A 187 5.68 3.35 5.43
C LEU A 187 6.80 4.18 6.07
N GLY A 188 7.56 3.63 7.02
CA GLY A 188 8.68 4.29 7.69
C GLY A 188 9.88 4.55 6.78
N GLN A 189 9.98 3.86 5.63
CA GLN A 189 11.13 3.91 4.71
C GLN A 189 10.83 4.62 3.38
N ARG A 190 10.02 5.67 3.38
CA ARG A 190 9.73 6.44 2.15
C ARG A 190 10.92 7.22 1.58
N VAL A 191 12.08 7.19 2.23
CA VAL A 191 13.35 7.69 1.71
C VAL A 191 14.23 6.51 1.31
N ASN A 192 14.46 6.34 0.01
CA ASN A 192 15.40 5.36 -0.51
C ASN A 192 16.81 5.97 -0.57
N LEU A 193 17.63 5.70 0.44
CA LEU A 193 19.05 6.10 0.46
C LEU A 193 19.96 5.13 -0.32
N ASN A 194 19.40 4.03 -0.84
CA ASN A 194 20.14 2.98 -1.54
C ASN A 194 20.01 3.07 -3.07
N SER A 195 19.63 4.23 -3.63
CA SER A 195 19.85 4.43 -5.05
C SER A 195 21.36 4.53 -5.26
N THR A 196 21.97 3.48 -5.82
CA THR A 196 23.30 3.58 -6.40
C THR A 196 23.22 4.72 -7.41
N ALA A 197 23.80 5.87 -7.05
CA ALA A 197 23.81 7.02 -7.92
C ALA A 197 24.40 6.56 -9.25
N ALA A 198 23.70 6.83 -10.36
CA ALA A 198 24.22 6.52 -11.68
C ALA A 198 25.65 7.07 -11.79
N PRO A 199 26.61 6.38 -12.42
CA PRO A 199 28.00 6.83 -12.49
C PRO A 199 28.17 8.23 -13.11
N GLU A 200 27.15 8.73 -13.81
CA GLU A 200 27.02 10.12 -14.27
C GLU A 200 27.02 11.15 -13.12
N PHE A 201 26.64 10.76 -11.90
CA PHE A 201 26.72 11.59 -10.68
C PHE A 201 28.07 11.47 -9.95
N ILE A 202 28.94 10.52 -10.33
CA ILE A 202 30.29 10.36 -9.75
C ILE A 202 31.36 11.01 -10.67
N GLY A 203 31.01 11.32 -11.92
CA GLY A 203 31.84 12.07 -12.85
C GLY A 203 31.61 13.58 -12.77
N GLY A 204 32.18 14.23 -11.75
CA GLY A 204 32.15 15.69 -11.58
C GLY A 204 31.20 16.09 -10.45
N ALA A 205 31.77 16.28 -9.26
CA ALA A 205 31.04 16.83 -8.12
C ALA A 205 30.30 18.10 -8.56
N PRO A 206 28.99 18.23 -8.29
CA PRO A 206 28.29 19.49 -8.52
C PRO A 206 29.01 20.57 -7.71
N GLU A 207 29.55 21.60 -8.34
CA GLU A 207 30.08 22.75 -7.63
C GLU A 207 28.92 23.45 -6.93
N ILE A 208 28.76 23.12 -5.64
CA ILE A 208 27.75 23.75 -4.79
C ILE A 208 28.20 25.19 -4.55
N PRO A 209 27.41 26.21 -4.92
CA PRO A 209 27.72 27.60 -4.63
C PRO A 209 27.96 27.80 -3.13
N ASP A 210 28.97 28.59 -2.75
CA ASP A 210 29.44 28.72 -1.36
C ASP A 210 28.36 29.17 -0.36
N HIS A 211 27.27 29.79 -0.84
CA HIS A 211 26.14 30.18 -0.01
C HIS A 211 25.25 28.98 0.38
N SER A 212 25.18 27.93 -0.44
CA SER A 212 24.37 26.73 -0.19
C SER A 212 25.10 25.70 0.68
N LYS A 213 26.43 25.71 0.68
CA LYS A 213 27.25 24.86 1.59
C LYS A 213 26.96 25.14 3.07
N LYS A 214 26.56 26.37 3.41
CA LYS A 214 26.21 26.78 4.79
C LYS A 214 24.87 26.24 5.28
N GLN A 215 24.02 25.74 4.38
CA GLN A 215 22.70 25.19 4.72
C GLN A 215 22.71 23.66 4.85
N LEU A 216 23.81 23.00 4.49
CA LEU A 216 23.96 21.56 4.62
C LEU A 216 24.49 21.24 6.01
N VAL A 217 23.57 21.07 6.96
CA VAL A 217 23.89 20.70 8.33
C VAL A 217 24.02 19.18 8.40
N SER A 218 25.25 18.66 8.36
CA SER A 218 25.55 17.34 8.90
C SER A 218 26.12 17.46 10.31
N GLU A 219 25.91 16.44 11.15
CA GLU A 219 26.35 16.39 12.54
C GLU A 219 27.84 16.73 12.71
N ASP A 220 28.67 16.25 11.77
CA ASP A 220 30.12 16.49 11.76
C ASP A 220 30.50 17.94 11.40
N THR A 221 29.67 18.63 10.60
CA THR A 221 29.91 20.03 10.21
C THR A 221 29.63 21.00 11.36
N VAL A 222 28.66 20.69 12.23
CA VAL A 222 28.33 21.50 13.41
C VAL A 222 29.40 21.37 14.49
N ALA A 223 29.94 20.15 14.67
CA ALA A 223 31.01 19.87 15.64
C ALA A 223 32.34 20.56 15.29
N LEU A 224 32.61 20.77 13.99
CA LEU A 224 33.84 21.43 13.52
C LEU A 224 33.79 22.95 13.60
N HIS A 225 32.61 23.58 13.58
CA HIS A 225 32.49 25.04 13.58
C HIS A 225 32.37 25.66 14.97
N PHE A 226 31.63 25.02 15.88
CA PHE A 226 31.51 25.49 17.25
C PHE A 226 32.25 24.52 18.17
N LYS A 227 33.45 24.90 18.61
CA LYS A 227 34.26 24.18 19.63
C LYS A 227 33.59 24.16 21.01
N ASN A 228 32.31 23.86 21.09
CA ASN A 228 31.59 23.73 22.35
C ASN A 228 30.45 22.69 22.22
N PRO A 229 30.60 21.49 22.79
CA PRO A 229 29.66 20.38 22.65
C PRO A 229 28.30 20.58 23.34
N ARG A 230 28.07 21.74 23.97
CA ARG A 230 26.81 22.07 24.66
C ARG A 230 25.81 22.85 23.79
N TRP A 231 26.25 23.46 22.69
CA TRP A 231 25.40 24.32 21.85
C TRP A 231 24.19 23.60 21.23
N GLY A 232 24.37 22.35 20.79
CA GLY A 232 23.32 21.56 20.14
C GLY A 232 22.17 21.13 21.07
N LYS A 233 22.37 21.16 22.40
CA LYS A 233 21.30 20.85 23.36
C LYS A 233 20.37 22.03 23.61
N ASP A 234 20.87 23.26 23.47
CA ASP A 234 20.13 24.47 23.83
C ASP A 234 19.29 25.02 22.66
N HIS A 235 19.58 24.62 21.41
CA HIS A 235 18.92 25.15 20.20
C HIS A 235 18.16 24.08 19.41
N PHE A 236 17.85 22.93 20.04
CA PHE A 236 17.17 21.80 19.39
C PHE A 236 15.77 22.14 18.86
N HIS A 237 15.16 23.23 19.31
CA HIS A 237 13.80 23.62 18.92
C HIS A 237 13.74 24.66 17.80
N ASP A 238 14.89 25.13 17.29
CA ASP A 238 14.94 26.24 16.32
C ASP A 238 14.78 25.78 14.85
N PHE A 239 14.65 24.48 14.60
CA PHE A 239 14.43 23.91 13.28
C PHE A 239 12.98 23.43 13.13
N THR A 240 12.16 24.25 12.47
CA THR A 240 10.81 23.84 12.02
C THR A 240 10.85 23.45 10.55
N VAL A 241 10.38 22.24 10.23
CA VAL A 241 10.28 21.73 8.86
C VAL A 241 9.08 22.35 8.16
N TYR A 242 9.31 22.99 7.01
CA TYR A 242 8.27 23.50 6.12
C TYR A 242 7.69 22.38 5.24
N SER A 243 6.36 22.30 5.09
CA SER A 243 5.71 21.41 4.12
C SER A 243 4.85 22.24 3.14
N SER A 244 4.99 21.97 1.85
CA SER A 244 4.09 22.49 0.82
C SER A 244 3.29 21.33 0.23
N GLY A 245 1.96 21.47 0.20
CA GLY A 245 1.04 20.54 -0.45
C GLY A 245 0.56 21.13 -1.77
N LEU A 246 0.47 20.29 -2.81
CA LEU A 246 -0.07 20.69 -4.11
C LEU A 246 -1.29 19.81 -4.43
N LEU A 247 -2.46 20.44 -4.39
CA LEU A 247 -3.72 19.91 -4.93
C LEU A 247 -3.62 20.00 -6.45
N THR A 248 -3.78 18.88 -7.17
CA THR A 248 -4.27 18.95 -8.54
C THR A 248 -5.43 17.99 -8.72
N ASN A 249 -6.57 18.61 -9.02
CA ASN A 249 -7.73 18.00 -9.63
C ASN A 249 -7.44 17.78 -11.12
N THR A 250 -7.59 16.55 -11.59
CA THR A 250 -8.00 16.21 -12.97
C THR A 250 -8.56 14.80 -12.97
#